data_AF-M7BR84-F1
#
_entry.id   AF-M7BR84-F1
#
_cell.length_a   1.000
_cell.length_b   1.000
_cell.length_c   1.000
_cell.angle_alpha   90.00
_cell.angle_beta   90.00
_cell.angle_gamma   90.00
#
_symmetry.space_group_name_H-M   'P 1'
#
loop_
_entity.id
_entity.type
_entity.pdbx_description
1 polymer ?
#
loop_
_entity_poly.entity_id
_entity_poly.type
_entity_poly.pdbx_seq_one_letter_code
_entity_poly.pdbx_strand_id
1 'polypeptide(L)'
;MTREIRDVTRDKKLWRTFFISPGGNQLCSKGYHKAYAASNNICFYGECSYYCSTEHALCGKPDQIEGSLAAFLPDLSLAKRKTWRNPWRRSYHKRKKAEWEVDPDYCEEVKQTPPYDSGTRILDIMDMTIFDFLMGNMDRHHYETFEKFGNETFIIHLDNGRGFGKYSHDELSILVPLTQCCRIRKSTYLRLQLLAKEEYKLSHLMEESLLKDKVAPILYQLHLEAMDRRLRIVLKAVSDCIEKDGYVNVVENDFDTDVNTITTKR
;
A
#
# COMPACT_ATOMS: atom_id res chain seq x y z
N MET A 1 -6.00 -25.21 3.36
CA MET A 1 -7.28 -24.75 2.77
C MET A 1 -8.45 -25.72 2.99
N THR A 2 -8.23 -27.03 3.08
CA THR A 2 -9.30 -28.00 3.40
C THR A 2 -9.92 -27.75 4.77
N ARG A 3 -9.13 -28.00 5.83
CA ARG A 3 -9.58 -27.96 7.22
C ARG A 3 -10.02 -26.58 7.70
N GLU A 4 -9.34 -25.53 7.22
CA GLU A 4 -9.46 -24.17 7.78
C GLU A 4 -10.28 -23.21 6.91
N ILE A 5 -10.67 -23.62 5.70
CA ILE A 5 -11.51 -22.79 4.81
C ILE A 5 -12.74 -23.58 4.35
N ARG A 6 -12.53 -24.68 3.61
CA ARG A 6 -13.62 -25.44 3.00
C ARG A 6 -14.54 -26.09 4.02
N ASP A 7 -13.96 -26.77 5.02
CA ASP A 7 -14.73 -27.62 5.93
C ASP A 7 -15.40 -26.83 7.07
N VAL A 8 -15.01 -25.56 7.26
CA VAL A 8 -15.54 -24.67 8.32
C VAL A 8 -16.46 -23.57 7.79
N THR A 9 -16.48 -23.32 6.48
CA THR A 9 -17.35 -22.28 5.92
C THR A 9 -18.82 -22.73 5.89
N ARG A 10 -19.72 -21.81 6.26
CA ARG A 10 -21.17 -21.97 6.05
C ARG A 10 -21.65 -21.28 4.77
N ASP A 11 -20.77 -20.54 4.09
CA ASP A 11 -21.09 -19.87 2.83
C ASP A 11 -21.06 -20.89 1.68
N LYS A 12 -22.27 -21.23 1.20
CA LYS A 12 -22.46 -22.16 0.08
C LYS A 12 -21.88 -21.64 -1.23
N LYS A 13 -21.76 -20.32 -1.41
CA LYS A 13 -21.17 -19.73 -2.62
C LYS A 13 -19.69 -20.08 -2.70
N LEU A 14 -18.93 -19.77 -1.64
CA LEU A 14 -17.52 -20.13 -1.53
C LEU A 14 -17.31 -21.65 -1.62
N TRP A 15 -18.07 -22.42 -0.84
CA TRP A 15 -17.90 -23.88 -0.77
C TRP A 15 -18.04 -24.57 -2.14
N ARG A 16 -18.99 -24.12 -2.97
CA ARG A 16 -19.23 -24.68 -4.33
C ARG A 16 -18.08 -24.44 -5.31
N THR A 17 -17.16 -23.52 -5.01
CA THR A 17 -16.02 -23.21 -5.90
C THR A 17 -14.82 -24.14 -5.70
N PHE A 18 -14.86 -25.03 -4.71
CA PHE A 18 -13.77 -25.98 -4.48
C PHE A 18 -13.81 -27.13 -5.48
N PHE A 19 -12.66 -27.47 -6.05
CA PHE A 19 -12.48 -28.61 -6.95
C PHE A 19 -11.08 -29.20 -6.80
N ILE A 20 -10.88 -30.39 -7.37
CA ILE A 20 -9.57 -31.04 -7.46
C ILE A 20 -9.03 -30.75 -8.85
N SER A 21 -7.83 -30.17 -8.95
CA SER A 21 -7.21 -29.92 -10.26
C SER A 21 -7.03 -31.24 -11.00
N PRO A 22 -7.25 -31.28 -12.33
CA PRO A 22 -6.92 -32.46 -13.11
C PRO A 22 -5.43 -32.78 -12.92
N GLY A 23 -5.13 -34.03 -12.56
CA GLY A 23 -3.76 -34.53 -12.55
C GLY A 23 -3.23 -34.57 -13.98
N GLY A 24 -2.70 -33.46 -14.47
CA GLY A 24 -2.08 -33.39 -15.78
C GLY A 24 -0.86 -34.29 -15.81
N ASN A 25 -0.77 -35.16 -16.82
CA ASN A 25 0.46 -35.87 -17.17
C ASN A 25 1.52 -34.84 -17.64
N GLN A 26 2.13 -34.10 -16.71
CA GLN A 26 3.21 -33.19 -17.05
C GLN A 26 4.53 -33.96 -16.96
N LEU A 27 5.20 -34.12 -18.11
CA LEU A 27 6.54 -34.71 -18.20
C LEU A 27 7.52 -33.81 -17.42
N CYS A 28 7.94 -34.22 -16.23
CA CYS A 28 9.16 -33.70 -15.61
C CYS A 28 10.35 -34.47 -16.19
N SER A 29 10.95 -33.96 -17.27
CA SER A 29 12.20 -34.51 -17.80
C SER A 29 13.38 -34.12 -16.92
N LYS A 30 13.72 -34.97 -15.94
CA LYS A 30 15.08 -35.08 -15.40
C LYS A 30 15.54 -36.53 -15.57
N GLY A 31 16.29 -36.79 -16.65
CA GLY A 31 16.89 -38.10 -16.91
C GLY A 31 15.92 -39.18 -17.39
N TYR A 32 16.47 -40.36 -17.68
CA TYR A 32 15.83 -41.52 -18.32
C TYR A 32 14.64 -42.16 -17.57
N HIS A 33 14.09 -41.51 -16.54
CA HIS A 33 12.90 -41.95 -15.81
C HIS A 33 11.73 -40.98 -16.04
N LYS A 34 10.72 -41.43 -16.80
CA LYS A 34 9.42 -40.75 -16.89
C LYS A 34 8.61 -41.08 -15.63
N ALA A 35 8.39 -40.09 -14.76
CA ALA A 35 7.41 -40.18 -13.68
C ALA A 35 6.23 -39.24 -14.00
N TYR A 36 5.01 -39.76 -14.00
CA TYR A 36 3.78 -38.99 -14.14
C TYR A 36 3.34 -38.52 -12.75
N ALA A 37 3.45 -37.22 -12.46
CA ALA A 37 2.91 -36.65 -11.23
C ALA A 37 1.47 -36.20 -11.50
N ALA A 38 0.49 -37.01 -11.11
CA ALA A 38 -0.90 -36.56 -11.05
C ALA A 38 -1.02 -35.52 -9.91
N SER A 39 -1.11 -34.24 -10.25
CA SER A 39 -1.36 -33.17 -9.28
C SER A 39 -2.83 -33.17 -8.86
N ASN A 40 -3.17 -34.00 -7.87
CA ASN A 40 -4.45 -33.99 -7.16
C ASN A 40 -4.51 -32.83 -6.14
N ASN A 41 -4.24 -31.61 -6.58
CA ASN A 41 -4.25 -30.44 -5.71
C ASN A 41 -5.68 -29.97 -5.47
N ILE A 42 -5.94 -29.46 -4.27
CA ILE A 42 -7.20 -28.81 -3.93
C ILE A 42 -7.11 -27.35 -4.35
N CYS A 43 -8.11 -26.90 -5.09
CA CYS A 43 -8.23 -25.55 -5.63
C CYS A 43 -9.57 -24.91 -5.28
N PHE A 44 -9.61 -23.59 -5.21
CA PHE A 44 -10.85 -22.80 -5.13
C PHE A 44 -10.64 -21.40 -5.71
N TYR A 45 -11.70 -20.72 -6.13
CA TYR A 45 -11.61 -19.38 -6.74
C TYR A 45 -12.58 -18.35 -6.15
N GLY A 46 -13.56 -18.77 -5.32
CA GLY A 46 -14.51 -17.84 -4.70
C GLY A 46 -15.45 -17.13 -5.68
N GLU A 47 -16.15 -16.09 -5.22
CA GLU A 47 -17.09 -15.29 -6.03
C GLU A 47 -16.76 -13.80 -5.86
N CYS A 48 -16.14 -13.20 -6.88
CA CYS A 48 -15.78 -11.78 -6.91
C CYS A 48 -15.73 -11.27 -8.35
N SER A 49 -15.53 -9.96 -8.53
CA SER A 49 -15.59 -9.31 -9.85
C SER A 49 -14.36 -9.50 -10.72
N TYR A 50 -13.16 -9.62 -10.14
CA TYR A 50 -11.90 -9.73 -10.87
C TYR A 50 -11.14 -10.99 -10.45
N TYR A 51 -10.72 -11.79 -11.44
CA TYR A 51 -9.90 -12.99 -11.24
C TYR A 51 -10.52 -14.08 -10.34
N CYS A 52 -11.85 -14.11 -10.18
CA CYS A 52 -12.57 -15.20 -9.50
C CYS A 52 -13.19 -16.16 -10.53
N SER A 53 -12.34 -16.93 -11.23
CA SER A 53 -12.75 -17.97 -12.17
C SER A 53 -11.85 -19.20 -12.05
N THR A 54 -12.25 -20.33 -12.66
CA THR A 54 -11.46 -21.56 -12.68
C THR A 54 -10.05 -21.36 -13.24
N GLU A 55 -9.89 -20.48 -14.24
CA GLU A 55 -8.59 -20.16 -14.85
C GLU A 55 -7.61 -19.45 -13.91
N HIS A 56 -8.15 -18.77 -12.88
CA HIS A 56 -7.39 -18.01 -11.89
C HIS A 56 -7.50 -18.63 -10.49
N ALA A 57 -7.88 -19.91 -10.41
CA ALA A 57 -8.08 -20.59 -9.15
C ALA A 57 -6.79 -20.65 -8.31
N LEU A 58 -6.97 -20.48 -7.01
CA LEU A 58 -5.91 -20.64 -6.03
C LEU A 58 -5.80 -22.12 -5.67
N CYS A 59 -4.66 -22.72 -5.95
CA CYS A 59 -4.40 -24.14 -5.74
C CYS A 59 -3.28 -24.35 -4.73
N GLY A 60 -3.44 -25.33 -3.85
CA GLY A 60 -2.39 -25.71 -2.91
C GLY A 60 -1.46 -26.77 -3.45
N LYS A 61 -0.57 -27.24 -2.57
CA LYS A 61 0.30 -28.38 -2.85
C LYS A 61 0.45 -29.31 -1.62
N PRO A 62 -0.41 -30.32 -1.45
CA PRO A 62 -1.65 -30.54 -2.20
C PRO A 62 -2.80 -29.63 -1.74
N ASP A 63 -2.84 -29.21 -0.47
CA ASP A 63 -4.03 -28.55 0.10
C ASP A 63 -3.71 -27.39 1.07
N GLN A 64 -2.46 -26.96 1.14
CA GLN A 64 -2.04 -25.77 1.87
C GLN A 64 -1.80 -24.61 0.91
N ILE A 65 -2.17 -23.41 1.35
CA ILE A 65 -1.92 -22.15 0.64
C ILE A 65 -1.45 -21.12 1.65
N GLU A 66 -0.49 -20.31 1.24
CA GLU A 66 0.00 -19.16 1.99
C GLU A 66 -0.94 -17.96 1.79
N GLY A 67 -1.08 -17.12 2.80
CA GLY A 67 -1.85 -15.88 2.70
C GLY A 67 -1.53 -14.92 3.84
N SER A 68 -1.89 -13.65 3.66
CA SER A 68 -1.78 -12.64 4.71
C SER A 68 -3.07 -12.60 5.54
N LEU A 69 -2.92 -12.47 6.86
CA LEU A 69 -4.03 -12.25 7.78
C LEU A 69 -3.93 -10.84 8.36
N ALA A 70 -4.79 -9.94 7.88
CA ALA A 70 -4.89 -8.58 8.40
C ALA A 70 -5.85 -8.54 9.59
N ALA A 71 -5.41 -7.94 10.70
CA ALA A 71 -6.29 -7.71 11.85
C ALA A 71 -7.46 -6.80 11.44
N PHE A 72 -8.68 -7.18 11.82
CA PHE A 72 -9.85 -6.36 11.58
C PHE A 72 -9.79 -5.08 12.42
N LEU A 73 -10.13 -3.95 11.80
CA LEU A 73 -10.49 -2.74 12.52
C LEU A 73 -11.78 -2.96 13.33
N PRO A 74 -12.06 -2.13 14.36
CA PRO A 74 -13.30 -2.21 15.09
C PRO A 74 -14.51 -2.15 14.16
N ASP A 75 -15.57 -2.87 14.54
CA ASP A 75 -16.80 -2.91 13.78
C ASP A 75 -17.36 -1.49 13.54
N LEU A 76 -17.95 -1.26 12.37
CA LEU A 76 -18.48 0.05 11.98
C LEU A 76 -19.63 0.53 12.89
N SER A 77 -20.33 -0.38 13.59
CA SER A 77 -21.31 -0.03 14.62
C SER A 77 -20.69 0.61 15.86
N LEU A 78 -19.43 0.30 16.17
CA LEU A 78 -18.69 0.83 17.32
C LEU A 78 -17.83 2.03 16.94
N ALA A 79 -17.16 1.97 15.79
CA ALA A 79 -16.28 3.01 15.30
C ALA A 79 -16.56 3.29 13.82
N LYS A 80 -17.42 4.29 13.57
CA LYS A 80 -17.70 4.73 12.21
C LYS A 80 -16.43 5.28 11.54
N ARG A 81 -16.26 4.90 10.28
CA ARG A 81 -15.18 5.36 9.41
C ARG A 81 -15.78 6.18 8.29
N LYS A 82 -15.08 7.25 7.91
CA LYS A 82 -15.42 8.08 6.76
C LYS A 82 -14.44 7.78 5.63
N THR A 83 -14.99 7.40 4.48
CA THR A 83 -14.23 7.20 3.25
C THR A 83 -14.14 8.52 2.49
N TRP A 84 -12.94 8.88 2.09
CA TRP A 84 -12.63 10.08 1.32
C TRP A 84 -12.08 9.69 -0.04
N ARG A 85 -12.48 10.42 -1.07
CA ARG A 85 -11.88 10.32 -2.41
C ARG A 85 -10.54 11.05 -2.40
N ASN A 86 -9.48 10.36 -2.79
CA ASN A 86 -8.16 10.98 -2.93
C ASN A 86 -8.19 11.99 -4.11
N PRO A 87 -7.75 13.25 -3.96
CA PRO A 87 -7.71 14.21 -5.06
C PRO A 87 -6.85 13.72 -6.25
N TRP A 88 -5.76 13.02 -5.95
CA TRP A 88 -4.88 12.41 -6.96
C TRP A 88 -5.33 11.02 -7.41
N ARG A 89 -6.62 10.70 -7.25
CA ARG A 89 -7.20 9.47 -7.80
C ARG A 89 -6.99 9.43 -9.31
N ARG A 90 -6.48 8.30 -9.82
CA ARG A 90 -6.35 8.04 -11.27
C ARG A 90 -7.71 7.98 -11.96
N SER A 91 -7.71 8.08 -13.29
CA SER A 91 -8.93 8.01 -14.09
C SER A 91 -9.59 6.63 -14.12
N TYR A 92 -8.82 5.56 -13.85
CA TYR A 92 -9.20 4.16 -14.07
C TYR A 92 -9.67 3.87 -15.50
N HIS A 93 -9.17 4.65 -16.46
CA HIS A 93 -9.58 4.57 -17.85
C HIS A 93 -8.37 4.72 -18.77
N LYS A 94 -8.14 3.75 -19.66
CA LYS A 94 -6.91 3.61 -20.45
C LYS A 94 -6.53 4.83 -21.30
N ARG A 95 -7.51 5.63 -21.72
CA ARG A 95 -7.30 6.79 -22.63
C ARG A 95 -7.59 8.14 -21.98
N LYS A 96 -8.16 8.16 -20.78
CA LYS A 96 -8.57 9.42 -20.12
C LYS A 96 -7.51 9.75 -19.09
N LYS A 97 -6.92 10.93 -19.19
CA LYS A 97 -6.06 11.47 -18.14
C LYS A 97 -6.91 12.02 -16.99
N ALA A 98 -6.40 11.94 -15.77
CA ALA A 98 -6.95 12.67 -14.62
C ALA A 98 -6.53 14.14 -14.68
N GLU A 99 -7.23 15.01 -13.95
CA GLU A 99 -6.97 16.46 -13.94
C GLU A 99 -5.55 16.79 -13.47
N TRP A 100 -5.10 16.16 -12.39
CA TRP A 100 -3.74 16.31 -11.89
C TRP A 100 -2.64 15.84 -12.86
N GLU A 101 -2.96 15.05 -13.89
CA GLU A 101 -2.00 14.64 -14.92
C GLU A 101 -1.84 15.67 -16.04
N VAL A 102 -2.73 16.67 -16.11
CA VAL A 102 -2.73 17.71 -17.15
C VAL A 102 -2.51 19.11 -16.58
N ASP A 103 -2.90 19.34 -15.33
CA ASP A 103 -2.73 20.61 -14.63
C ASP A 103 -1.50 20.55 -13.69
N PRO A 104 -0.42 21.29 -13.98
CA PRO A 104 0.76 21.35 -13.13
C PRO A 104 0.49 22.04 -11.78
N ASP A 105 -0.49 22.94 -11.71
CA ASP A 105 -0.82 23.74 -10.53
C ASP A 105 -2.01 23.15 -9.75
N TYR A 106 -2.42 21.92 -10.06
CA TYR A 106 -3.57 21.23 -9.47
C TYR A 106 -3.59 21.27 -7.93
N CYS A 107 -2.42 21.18 -7.28
CA CYS A 107 -2.39 21.21 -5.82
C CYS A 107 -2.84 22.56 -5.22
N GLU A 108 -2.71 23.67 -5.95
CA GLU A 108 -3.17 24.98 -5.46
C GLU A 108 -4.69 25.05 -5.34
N GLU A 109 -5.42 24.36 -6.24
CA GLU A 109 -6.88 24.19 -6.11
C GLU A 109 -7.22 23.23 -4.96
N VAL A 110 -6.48 22.12 -4.82
CA VAL A 110 -6.68 21.17 -3.72
C VAL A 110 -6.50 21.85 -2.38
N LYS A 111 -5.46 22.67 -2.20
CA LYS A 111 -5.18 23.46 -0.98
C LYS A 111 -6.28 24.47 -0.63
N GLN A 112 -7.23 24.75 -1.52
CA GLN A 112 -8.38 25.63 -1.27
C GLN A 112 -9.68 24.85 -1.04
N THR A 113 -9.64 23.53 -1.17
CA THR A 113 -10.82 22.67 -1.13
C THR A 113 -10.92 21.96 0.22
N PRO A 114 -12.05 22.04 0.94
CA PRO A 114 -12.26 21.26 2.16
C PRO A 114 -12.16 19.74 1.89
N PRO A 115 -11.50 18.94 2.76
CA PRO A 115 -10.89 19.30 4.04
C PRO A 115 -9.37 19.57 3.94
N TYR A 116 -8.84 19.86 2.75
CA TYR A 116 -7.41 20.01 2.50
C TYR A 116 -6.90 21.44 2.70
N ASP A 117 -7.83 22.39 2.83
CA ASP A 117 -7.63 23.81 3.09
C ASP A 117 -7.25 24.13 4.54
N SER A 118 -7.35 23.16 5.44
CA SER A 118 -7.18 23.36 6.86
C SER A 118 -6.55 22.15 7.56
N GLY A 119 -5.94 22.41 8.72
CA GLY A 119 -5.32 21.38 9.55
C GLY A 119 -4.15 20.66 8.87
N THR A 120 -3.98 19.38 9.20
CA THR A 120 -2.84 18.58 8.75
C THR A 120 -3.11 17.73 7.52
N ARG A 121 -4.33 17.78 6.95
CA ARG A 121 -4.79 16.78 5.98
C ARG A 121 -3.94 16.74 4.71
N ILE A 122 -3.46 17.89 4.23
CA ILE A 122 -2.57 17.92 3.07
C ILE A 122 -1.27 17.18 3.35
N LEU A 123 -0.70 17.34 4.56
CA LEU A 123 0.51 16.66 5.00
C LEU A 123 0.28 15.15 5.20
N ASP A 124 -0.91 14.76 5.68
CA ASP A 124 -1.30 13.35 5.76
C ASP A 124 -1.30 12.66 4.40
N ILE A 125 -1.74 13.36 3.35
CA ILE A 125 -1.65 12.84 1.98
C ILE A 125 -0.19 12.74 1.56
N MET A 126 0.68 13.69 1.90
CA MET A 126 2.11 13.61 1.52
C MET A 126 2.78 12.38 2.11
N ASP A 127 2.52 12.08 3.40
CA ASP A 127 3.04 10.88 4.05
C ASP A 127 2.51 9.59 3.39
N MET A 128 1.21 9.54 3.09
CA MET A 128 0.59 8.42 2.37
C MET A 128 1.16 8.25 0.96
N THR A 129 1.39 9.34 0.24
CA THR A 129 1.99 9.36 -1.10
C THR A 129 3.41 8.83 -1.08
N ILE A 130 4.23 9.22 -0.11
CA ILE A 130 5.59 8.71 0.07
C ILE A 130 5.54 7.21 0.37
N PHE A 131 4.66 6.78 1.27
CA PHE A 131 4.46 5.37 1.59
C PHE A 131 4.08 4.55 0.34
N ASP A 132 3.08 5.01 -0.41
CA ASP A 132 2.63 4.37 -1.65
C ASP A 132 3.73 4.34 -2.72
N PHE A 133 4.55 5.39 -2.84
CA PHE A 133 5.66 5.42 -3.80
C PHE A 133 6.75 4.41 -3.45
N LEU A 134 7.13 4.29 -2.17
CA LEU A 134 8.16 3.33 -1.73
C LEU A 134 7.78 1.89 -2.06
N MET A 135 6.50 1.54 -1.90
CA MET A 135 5.97 0.21 -2.27
C MET A 135 5.60 0.10 -3.77
N GLY A 136 5.42 1.21 -4.47
CA GLY A 136 4.95 1.24 -5.86
C GLY A 136 3.45 0.99 -6.01
N ASN A 137 2.64 1.37 -5.02
CA ASN A 137 1.19 1.23 -5.03
C ASN A 137 0.53 2.42 -5.72
N MET A 138 0.05 2.19 -6.94
CA MET A 138 -0.61 3.24 -7.72
C MET A 138 -2.14 3.28 -7.57
N ASP A 139 -2.72 2.50 -6.67
CA ASP A 139 -4.17 2.26 -6.57
C ASP A 139 -4.84 2.96 -5.37
N ARG A 140 -4.22 4.02 -4.84
CA ARG A 140 -4.77 4.81 -3.73
C ARG A 140 -5.91 5.74 -4.15
N HIS A 141 -7.04 5.18 -4.61
CA HIS A 141 -8.19 5.97 -5.05
C HIS A 141 -9.01 6.59 -3.91
N HIS A 142 -8.95 5.97 -2.74
CA HIS A 142 -9.68 6.37 -1.55
C HIS A 142 -8.77 6.20 -0.33
N TYR A 143 -9.13 6.88 0.74
CA TYR A 143 -8.53 6.70 2.04
C TYR A 143 -9.61 6.84 3.12
N GLU A 144 -9.33 6.35 4.32
CA GLU A 144 -10.30 6.38 5.41
C GLU A 144 -9.79 7.14 6.62
N THR A 145 -10.73 7.74 7.37
CA THR A 145 -10.47 8.30 8.69
C THR A 145 -11.53 7.81 9.68
N PHE A 146 -11.24 7.85 10.98
CA PHE A 146 -12.28 7.63 11.99
C PHE A 146 -13.17 8.87 12.11
N GLU A 147 -14.48 8.71 11.91
CA GLU A 147 -15.44 9.82 11.91
C GLU A 147 -15.44 10.56 13.25
N LYS A 148 -15.26 9.83 14.35
CA LYS A 148 -15.24 10.36 15.72
C LYS A 148 -14.19 11.47 15.94
N PHE A 149 -13.06 11.43 15.23
CA PHE A 149 -11.98 12.41 15.37
C PHE A 149 -12.09 13.59 14.39
N GLY A 150 -13.14 13.62 13.55
CA GLY A 150 -13.33 14.71 12.60
C GLY A 150 -12.25 14.76 11.52
N ASN A 151 -11.85 15.98 11.13
CA ASN A 151 -10.87 16.19 10.07
C ASN A 151 -9.41 16.17 10.57
N GLU A 152 -9.18 16.50 11.84
CA GLU A 152 -7.87 16.56 12.50
C GLU A 152 -7.48 15.18 13.05
N THR A 153 -7.25 14.24 12.15
CA THR A 153 -6.87 12.87 12.47
C THR A 153 -6.02 12.29 11.36
N PHE A 154 -5.25 11.25 11.70
CA PHE A 154 -4.47 10.48 10.74
C PHE A 154 -5.36 9.75 9.71
N ILE A 155 -4.75 9.44 8.57
CA ILE A 155 -5.33 8.59 7.53
C ILE A 155 -5.00 7.12 7.81
N ILE A 156 -5.99 6.25 7.65
CA ILE A 156 -5.80 4.80 7.76
C ILE A 156 -5.31 4.24 6.40
N HIS A 157 -4.10 3.68 6.37
CA HIS A 157 -3.49 3.11 5.16
C HIS A 157 -3.95 1.65 4.93
N LEU A 158 -5.15 1.46 4.35
CA LEU A 158 -5.73 0.15 4.03
C LEU A 158 -5.39 -0.34 2.61
N ASP A 159 -5.80 -1.55 2.23
CA ASP A 159 -5.78 -2.03 0.83
C ASP A 159 -4.43 -1.91 0.09
N ASN A 160 -3.36 -2.34 0.77
CA ASN A 160 -1.97 -2.23 0.32
C ASN A 160 -1.53 -3.36 -0.66
N GLY A 161 -2.46 -4.24 -1.06
CA GLY A 161 -2.16 -5.47 -1.81
C GLY A 161 -1.64 -5.28 -3.24
N ARG A 162 -1.63 -4.04 -3.77
CA ARG A 162 -1.07 -3.72 -5.08
C ARG A 162 0.34 -3.12 -5.03
N GLY A 163 0.94 -3.03 -3.84
CA GLY A 163 2.36 -2.75 -3.69
C GLY A 163 3.25 -3.90 -4.13
N PHE A 164 4.54 -3.63 -4.24
CA PHE A 164 5.59 -4.62 -4.48
C PHE A 164 5.36 -5.53 -5.70
N GLY A 165 4.64 -5.04 -6.73
CA GLY A 165 4.44 -5.79 -7.97
C GLY A 165 5.60 -5.67 -8.99
N LYS A 166 6.44 -4.63 -8.87
CA LYS A 166 7.59 -4.38 -9.76
C LYS A 166 8.76 -3.81 -8.96
N TYR A 167 9.91 -4.48 -8.97
CA TYR A 167 11.14 -3.99 -8.30
C TYR A 167 12.03 -3.16 -9.24
N SER A 168 11.96 -3.42 -10.56
CA SER A 168 12.81 -2.80 -11.58
C SER A 168 12.24 -1.51 -12.19
N HIS A 169 11.07 -1.08 -11.71
CA HIS A 169 10.38 0.14 -12.17
C HIS A 169 9.96 0.99 -10.98
N ASP A 170 10.17 2.29 -11.07
CA ASP A 170 9.74 3.27 -10.08
C ASP A 170 8.68 4.17 -10.71
N GLU A 171 7.44 4.07 -10.22
CA GLU A 171 6.31 4.78 -10.80
C GLU A 171 6.24 6.21 -10.28
N LEU A 172 6.99 7.11 -10.91
CA LEU A 172 7.12 8.52 -10.52
C LEU A 172 5.78 9.25 -10.45
N SER A 173 4.77 8.81 -11.23
CA SER A 173 3.44 9.42 -11.17
C SER A 173 2.75 9.27 -9.81
N ILE A 174 3.17 8.32 -8.95
CA ILE A 174 2.68 8.23 -7.57
C ILE A 174 3.17 9.43 -6.76
N LEU A 175 4.38 9.93 -7.02
CA LEU A 175 5.02 11.00 -6.24
C LEU A 175 4.55 12.42 -6.65
N VAL A 176 3.72 12.53 -7.69
CA VAL A 176 3.18 13.80 -8.19
C VAL A 176 2.53 14.69 -7.12
N PRO A 177 1.74 14.16 -6.15
CA PRO A 177 1.20 14.99 -5.06
C PRO A 177 2.30 15.73 -4.30
N LEU A 178 3.42 15.05 -4.00
CA LEU A 178 4.55 15.66 -3.28
C LEU A 178 5.20 16.76 -4.11
N THR A 179 5.45 16.52 -5.39
CA THR A 179 6.11 17.49 -6.28
C THR A 179 5.23 18.68 -6.65
N GLN A 180 3.89 18.51 -6.70
CA GLN A 180 2.95 19.60 -6.96
C GLN A 180 2.73 20.44 -5.70
N CYS A 181 2.53 19.80 -4.56
CA CYS A 181 2.22 20.51 -3.33
C CYS A 181 3.44 21.13 -2.67
N CYS A 182 4.62 20.53 -2.87
CA CYS A 182 5.90 20.88 -2.24
C CYS A 182 5.76 21.14 -0.74
N ARG A 183 5.13 20.22 -0.02
CA ARG A 183 5.01 20.26 1.45
C ARG A 183 5.33 18.89 2.04
N ILE A 184 5.96 18.86 3.21
CA ILE A 184 6.27 17.63 3.96
C ILE A 184 6.37 17.94 5.45
N ARG A 185 6.04 16.97 6.30
CA ARG A 185 6.31 17.06 7.75
C ARG A 185 7.80 17.00 8.04
N LYS A 186 8.28 17.82 8.97
CA LYS A 186 9.65 17.76 9.45
C LYS A 186 9.96 16.40 10.08
N SER A 187 9.03 15.84 10.86
CA SER A 187 9.19 14.49 11.43
C SER A 187 9.40 13.42 10.36
N THR A 188 8.59 13.41 9.30
CA THR A 188 8.74 12.48 8.16
C THR A 188 10.05 12.73 7.44
N TYR A 189 10.37 13.98 7.10
CA TYR A 189 11.58 14.33 6.36
C TYR A 189 12.86 13.86 7.08
N LEU A 190 12.97 14.13 8.38
CA LEU A 190 14.11 13.70 9.18
C LEU A 190 14.23 12.17 9.25
N ARG A 191 13.11 11.44 9.36
CA ARG A 191 13.10 9.98 9.33
C ARG A 191 13.56 9.43 7.99
N LEU A 192 13.11 10.01 6.88
CA LEU A 192 13.55 9.60 5.54
C LEU A 192 15.05 9.83 5.34
N GLN A 193 15.58 10.97 5.81
CA GLN A 193 17.01 11.24 5.78
C GLN A 193 17.81 10.24 6.62
N LEU A 194 17.30 9.87 7.80
CA LEU A 194 17.93 8.86 8.65
C LEU A 194 17.97 7.49 7.96
N LEU A 195 16.84 7.06 7.37
CA LEU A 195 16.71 5.77 6.68
C LEU A 195 17.57 5.64 5.41
N ALA A 196 18.11 6.76 4.90
CA ALA A 196 19.02 6.78 3.77
C ALA A 196 20.51 6.62 4.17
N LYS A 197 20.83 6.67 5.46
CA LYS A 197 22.19 6.43 5.97
C LYS A 197 22.49 4.94 6.01
N GLU A 198 23.74 4.54 5.74
CA GLU A 198 24.11 3.12 5.69
C GLU A 198 23.89 2.40 7.03
N GLU A 199 24.01 3.10 8.17
CA GLU A 199 23.78 2.51 9.50
C GLU A 199 22.30 2.20 9.78
N TYR A 200 21.37 2.85 9.06
CA TYR A 200 19.91 2.75 9.27
C TYR A 200 19.18 2.44 7.96
N LYS A 201 19.87 1.79 7.03
CA LYS A 201 19.40 1.57 5.67
C LYS A 201 18.03 0.88 5.65
N LEU A 202 17.08 1.47 4.92
CA LEU A 202 15.69 1.01 4.87
C LEU A 202 15.56 -0.47 4.47
N SER A 203 16.30 -0.92 3.46
CA SER A 203 16.31 -2.33 3.04
C SER A 203 16.66 -3.30 4.15
N HIS A 204 17.75 -3.04 4.89
CA HIS A 204 18.21 -3.91 5.98
C HIS A 204 17.21 -3.95 7.15
N LEU A 205 16.69 -2.78 7.55
CA LEU A 205 15.69 -2.69 8.62
C LEU A 205 14.39 -3.41 8.24
N MET A 206 13.98 -3.29 6.97
CA MET A 206 12.79 -3.97 6.46
C MET A 206 13.01 -5.49 6.41
N GLU A 207 14.16 -5.95 5.91
CA GLU A 207 14.52 -7.36 5.90
C GLU A 207 14.47 -7.95 7.31
N GLU A 208 15.16 -7.34 8.27
CA GLU A 208 15.19 -7.80 9.66
C GLU A 208 13.80 -7.83 10.31
N SER A 209 12.99 -6.80 10.06
CA SER A 209 11.62 -6.73 10.58
C SER A 209 10.75 -7.88 10.05
N LEU A 210 10.84 -8.16 8.74
CA LEU A 210 10.02 -9.16 8.06
C LEU A 210 10.45 -10.61 8.34
N LEU A 211 11.69 -10.85 8.81
CA LEU A 211 12.17 -12.19 9.18
C LEU A 211 11.37 -12.85 10.32
N LYS A 212 10.63 -12.05 11.11
CA LYS A 212 9.81 -12.56 12.22
C LYS A 212 8.50 -13.19 11.77
N ASP A 213 8.08 -12.95 10.52
CA ASP A 213 6.86 -13.53 10.00
C ASP A 213 7.07 -15.02 9.62
N LYS A 214 6.02 -15.83 9.77
CA LYS A 214 6.06 -17.26 9.46
C LYS A 214 6.23 -17.53 7.97
N VAL A 215 5.86 -16.58 7.12
CA VAL A 215 5.99 -16.69 5.66
C VAL A 215 7.29 -16.06 5.13
N ALA A 216 8.26 -15.78 6.01
CA ALA A 216 9.55 -15.25 5.57
C ALA A 216 10.25 -16.22 4.58
N PRO A 217 10.91 -15.69 3.53
CA PRO A 217 11.04 -14.27 3.18
C PRO A 217 9.77 -13.68 2.54
N ILE A 218 9.26 -12.56 3.09
CA ILE A 218 8.06 -11.87 2.56
C ILE A 218 8.36 -11.10 1.27
N LEU A 219 9.45 -10.33 1.26
CA LEU A 219 9.85 -9.54 0.10
C LEU A 219 11.04 -10.20 -0.59
N TYR A 220 10.97 -10.31 -1.91
CA TYR A 220 12.11 -10.69 -2.72
C TYR A 220 13.20 -9.62 -2.66
N GLN A 221 14.48 -10.04 -2.63
CA GLN A 221 15.62 -9.15 -2.35
C GLN A 221 15.64 -7.88 -3.20
N LEU A 222 15.33 -7.98 -4.50
CA LEU A 222 15.34 -6.82 -5.39
C LEU A 222 14.27 -5.77 -5.02
N HIS A 223 13.19 -6.15 -4.32
CA HIS A 223 12.24 -5.19 -3.77
C HIS A 223 12.83 -4.40 -2.60
N LEU A 224 13.62 -5.03 -1.74
CA LEU A 224 14.30 -4.34 -0.64
C LEU A 224 15.29 -3.32 -1.20
N GLU A 225 16.09 -3.68 -2.21
CA GLU A 225 17.00 -2.76 -2.91
C GLU A 225 16.24 -1.62 -3.61
N ALA A 226 15.08 -1.91 -4.20
CA ALA A 226 14.25 -0.90 -4.84
C ALA A 226 13.72 0.13 -3.81
N MET A 227 13.44 -0.26 -2.56
CA MET A 227 13.01 0.68 -1.52
C MET A 227 14.09 1.74 -1.24
N ASP A 228 15.36 1.35 -1.15
CA ASP A 228 16.47 2.30 -0.95
C ASP A 228 16.60 3.26 -2.14
N ARG A 229 16.47 2.75 -3.37
CA ARG A 229 16.49 3.58 -4.58
C ARG A 229 15.34 4.59 -4.58
N ARG A 230 14.12 4.14 -4.27
CA ARG A 230 12.92 4.99 -4.19
C ARG A 230 13.04 6.02 -3.08
N LEU A 231 13.58 5.66 -1.92
CA LEU A 231 13.83 6.60 -0.82
C LEU A 231 14.73 7.77 -1.28
N ARG A 232 15.79 7.49 -2.03
CA ARG A 232 16.65 8.54 -2.59
C ARG A 232 15.91 9.44 -3.58
N ILE A 233 15.00 8.89 -4.39
CA ILE A 233 14.15 9.68 -5.30
C ILE A 233 13.23 10.61 -4.50
N VAL A 234 12.61 10.12 -3.41
CA VAL A 234 11.78 10.95 -2.52
C VAL A 234 12.60 12.09 -1.94
N LEU A 235 13.79 11.80 -1.38
CA LEU A 235 14.66 12.83 -0.81
C LEU A 235 15.11 13.86 -1.85
N LYS A 236 15.38 13.43 -3.08
CA LYS A 236 15.72 14.34 -4.18
C LYS A 236 14.53 15.25 -4.53
N ALA A 237 13.32 14.69 -4.66
CA ALA A 237 12.12 15.49 -4.91
C ALA A 237 11.87 16.55 -3.82
N VAL A 238 12.10 16.21 -2.54
CA VAL A 238 12.02 17.18 -1.44
C VAL A 238 13.12 18.23 -1.54
N SER A 239 14.35 17.86 -1.89
CA SER A 239 15.45 18.81 -2.14
C SER A 239 15.09 19.81 -3.24
N ASP A 240 14.53 19.32 -4.36
CA ASP A 240 14.13 20.15 -5.49
C ASP A 240 13.03 21.14 -5.10
N CYS A 241 12.04 20.71 -4.30
CA CYS A 241 11.05 21.61 -3.71
C CYS A 241 11.70 22.66 -2.78
N ILE A 242 12.63 22.26 -1.90
CA ILE A 242 13.31 23.18 -0.97
C ILE A 242 14.14 24.22 -1.73
N GLU A 243 14.84 23.81 -2.79
CA GLU A 243 15.63 24.70 -3.65
C GLU A 243 14.75 25.74 -4.37
N LYS A 244 13.54 25.33 -4.77
CA LYS A 244 12.59 26.19 -5.49
C LYS A 244 11.81 27.14 -4.57
N ASP A 245 11.21 26.59 -3.51
CA ASP A 245 10.19 27.28 -2.71
C ASP A 245 10.71 27.69 -1.31
N GLY A 246 11.90 27.23 -0.92
CA GLY A 246 12.54 27.53 0.35
C GLY A 246 12.15 26.57 1.49
N TYR A 247 13.11 26.27 2.37
CA TYR A 247 12.95 25.26 3.44
C TYR A 247 11.71 25.48 4.32
N VAL A 248 11.46 26.73 4.73
CA VAL A 248 10.37 27.08 5.65
C VAL A 248 8.98 26.86 5.02
N ASN A 249 8.87 27.01 3.70
CA ASN A 249 7.59 26.83 3.00
C ASN A 249 7.31 25.35 2.69
N VAL A 250 8.36 24.54 2.57
CA VAL A 250 8.26 23.11 2.22
C VAL A 250 8.16 22.23 3.45
N VAL A 251 8.94 22.52 4.50
CA VAL A 251 9.09 21.64 5.66
C VAL A 251 8.28 22.20 6.84
N GLU A 252 7.12 21.61 7.08
CA GLU A 252 6.24 21.99 8.20
C GLU A 252 6.79 21.44 9.52
N ASN A 253 6.99 22.30 10.51
CA ASN A 253 7.45 21.89 11.83
C ASN A 253 6.31 21.33 12.68
N ASP A 254 6.31 20.03 12.92
CA ASP A 254 5.30 19.31 13.71
C ASP A 254 5.79 18.87 15.09
N PHE A 255 6.96 19.35 15.54
CA PHE A 255 7.48 19.08 16.89
C PHE A 255 6.92 20.03 17.96
N ASP A 256 6.49 21.24 17.55
CA ASP A 256 6.01 22.29 18.46
C ASP A 256 4.47 22.33 18.52
N THR A 257 3.85 21.18 18.78
CA THR A 257 2.50 21.24 19.35
C THR A 257 2.65 21.66 20.80
N ASP A 258 2.41 22.93 21.07
CA ASP A 258 2.39 23.52 22.40
C ASP A 258 1.70 22.59 23.41
N VAL A 259 2.52 21.96 24.26
CA VAL A 259 2.10 21.24 25.47
C VAL A 259 1.38 22.19 26.45
N ASN A 260 1.30 23.49 26.15
CA ASN A 260 0.78 24.54 27.02
C ASN A 260 -0.66 25.01 26.73
N THR A 261 -1.40 24.41 25.79
CA THR A 261 -2.81 24.81 25.50
C THR A 261 -3.88 23.75 25.75
N ILE A 262 -3.55 22.65 26.44
CA ILE A 262 -4.55 21.71 27.01
C ILE A 262 -4.61 21.86 28.54
N THR A 263 -4.78 23.09 29.01
CA THR A 263 -5.42 23.37 30.31
C THR A 263 -6.68 24.19 30.07
N THR A 264 -7.65 23.61 29.38
CA THR A 264 -9.02 24.14 29.33
C THR A 264 -10.01 23.01 29.54
N LYS A 265 -10.39 22.85 30.82
CA LYS A 265 -11.67 22.32 31.34
C LYS A 265 -12.36 21.22 30.52
N ARG A 266 -12.22 19.99 31.02
CA ARG A 266 -13.37 19.12 31.28
C ARG A 266 -13.14 18.32 32.54
#